data_AF-A0AAD4BKH9-F1
#
_entry.id   AF-A0AAD4BKH9-F1
#
_cell.length_a   1.000
_cell.length_b   1.000
_cell.length_c   1.000
_cell.angle_alpha   90.00
_cell.angle_beta   90.00
_cell.angle_gamma   90.00
#
_symmetry.space_group_name_H-M   'P 1'
#
loop_
_entity.id
_entity.type
_entity.pdbx_description
1 polymer ?
#
loop_
_entity_poly.entity_id
_entity_poly.type
_entity_poly.pdbx_seq_one_letter_code
_entity_poly.pdbx_strand_id
1 'polypeptide(L)'
;MAVAAKARRLDEEIAKQIRLLCDLQTQRNSCSLISRLPTETLAAIFVCSARDYQSTHNGYPTETAPSWVNVSYVCRHWRNVALNCATLWSHLFITSPRWTEELLARSKQSSL
;
A
#
# COMPACT_ATOMS: atom_id res chain seq x y z
N MET A 1 25.95 26.92 -15.78
CA MET A 1 25.25 27.41 -14.57
C MET A 1 23.77 27.77 -14.81
N ALA A 2 23.41 28.59 -15.81
CA ALA A 2 22.02 29.01 -16.04
C ALA A 2 21.04 27.88 -16.43
N VAL A 3 21.48 26.88 -17.19
CA VAL A 3 20.64 25.74 -17.62
C VAL A 3 20.21 24.87 -16.43
N ALA A 4 21.14 24.59 -15.51
CA ALA A 4 20.85 23.80 -14.30
C ALA A 4 19.86 24.53 -13.35
N ALA A 5 19.95 25.85 -13.26
CA ALA A 5 19.00 26.65 -12.49
C ALA A 5 17.58 26.62 -13.09
N LYS A 6 17.47 26.63 -14.43
CA LYS A 6 16.18 26.50 -15.12
C LYS A 6 15.56 25.12 -14.91
N ALA A 7 16.35 24.05 -15.03
CA ALA A 7 15.89 22.68 -14.79
C ALA A 7 15.33 22.52 -13.37
N ARG A 8 16.07 22.99 -12.35
CA ARG A 8 15.62 22.93 -10.95
C ARG A 8 14.29 23.63 -10.72
N ARG A 9 14.08 24.81 -11.31
CA ARG A 9 12.80 25.54 -11.19
C ARG A 9 11.64 24.76 -11.82
N LEU A 10 11.88 24.09 -12.95
CA LEU A 10 10.86 23.23 -13.58
C LEU A 10 10.57 22.01 -12.71
N ASP A 11 11.59 21.38 -12.13
CA ASP A 11 11.40 20.24 -11.22
C ASP A 11 10.61 20.62 -9.96
N GLU A 12 10.88 21.81 -9.39
CA GLU A 12 10.14 22.35 -8.26
C GLU A 12 8.65 22.60 -8.60
N GLU A 13 8.38 23.15 -9.77
CA GLU A 13 7.01 23.40 -10.24
C GLU A 13 6.27 22.08 -10.56
N ILE A 14 6.94 21.12 -11.21
CA ILE A 14 6.40 19.77 -11.45
C ILE A 14 6.05 19.11 -10.11
N ALA A 15 6.96 19.16 -9.13
CA ALA A 15 6.72 18.58 -7.82
C ALA A 15 5.53 19.25 -7.10
N LYS A 16 5.35 20.56 -7.27
CA LYS A 16 4.21 21.31 -6.73
C LYS A 16 2.89 20.87 -7.38
N GLN A 17 2.87 20.74 -8.71
CA GLN A 17 1.69 20.30 -9.44
C GLN A 17 1.31 18.84 -9.13
N ILE A 18 2.30 17.95 -9.00
CA ILE A 18 2.08 16.56 -8.57
C ILE A 18 1.43 16.53 -7.18
N ARG A 19 1.91 17.31 -6.21
CA ARG A 19 1.30 17.38 -4.87
C ARG A 19 -0.16 17.79 -4.95
N LEU A 20 -0.46 18.85 -5.69
CA LEU A 20 -1.83 19.33 -5.89
C LEU A 20 -2.73 18.25 -6.51
N LEU A 21 -2.26 17.58 -7.56
CA LEU A 21 -2.99 16.49 -8.20
C LEU A 21 -3.25 15.33 -7.23
N CYS A 22 -2.26 14.93 -6.44
CA CYS A 22 -2.42 13.88 -5.44
C CYS A 22 -3.45 14.24 -4.37
N ASP A 23 -3.50 15.51 -3.94
CA ASP A 23 -4.44 15.96 -2.92
C ASP A 23 -5.88 16.02 -3.48
N LEU A 24 -6.06 16.52 -4.70
CA LEU A 24 -7.35 16.50 -5.40
C LEU A 24 -7.84 15.06 -5.64
N GLN A 25 -6.95 14.15 -6.03
CA GLN A 25 -7.27 12.73 -6.16
C GLN A 25 -7.65 12.11 -4.82
N THR A 26 -6.98 12.49 -3.73
CA THR A 26 -7.31 12.02 -2.38
C THR A 26 -8.71 12.48 -1.97
N GLN A 27 -9.04 13.75 -2.20
CA GLN A 27 -10.38 14.30 -1.95
C GLN A 27 -11.43 13.59 -2.80
N ARG A 28 -11.19 13.41 -4.10
CA ARG A 28 -12.10 12.68 -4.98
C ARG A 28 -12.33 11.24 -4.49
N ASN A 29 -11.28 10.55 -4.09
CA ASN A 29 -11.38 9.18 -3.58
C ASN A 29 -12.16 9.13 -2.27
N SER A 30 -12.06 10.15 -1.40
CA SER A 30 -12.84 10.23 -0.17
C SER A 30 -14.35 10.33 -0.39
N CYS A 31 -14.79 10.77 -1.58
CA CYS A 31 -16.19 10.78 -1.97
C CYS A 31 -16.73 9.39 -2.40
N SER A 32 -15.85 8.37 -2.52
CA SER A 32 -16.27 7.01 -2.87
C SER A 32 -16.99 6.34 -1.71
N LEU A 33 -17.97 5.47 -2.02
CA LEU A 33 -18.73 4.72 -1.01
C LEU A 33 -17.82 3.89 -0.09
N ILE A 34 -16.77 3.28 -0.64
CA ILE A 34 -15.84 2.44 0.13
C ILE A 34 -14.99 3.26 1.11
N SER A 35 -14.80 4.56 0.84
CA SER A 35 -14.07 5.46 1.75
C SER A 35 -14.91 5.97 2.91
N ARG A 36 -16.21 5.64 2.95
CA ARG A 36 -17.09 5.91 4.10
C ARG A 36 -17.04 4.82 5.17
N LEU A 37 -16.40 3.69 4.88
CA LEU A 37 -16.24 2.60 5.84
C LEU A 37 -15.27 3.03 6.95
N PRO A 38 -15.51 2.61 8.21
CA PRO A 38 -14.50 2.70 9.25
C PRO A 38 -13.20 2.00 8.83
N THR A 39 -12.08 2.53 9.30
CA THR A 39 -10.73 2.01 9.01
C THR A 39 -10.61 0.54 9.41
N GLU A 40 -11.23 0.14 10.51
CA GLU A 40 -11.27 -1.23 11.04
C GLU A 40 -12.01 -2.18 10.09
N THR A 41 -13.14 -1.75 9.55
CA THR A 41 -13.91 -2.53 8.56
C THR A 41 -13.13 -2.68 7.27
N LEU A 42 -12.49 -1.62 6.80
CA LEU A 42 -11.65 -1.66 5.61
C LEU A 42 -10.44 -2.59 5.82
N ALA A 43 -9.81 -2.55 6.98
CA ALA A 43 -8.72 -3.45 7.34
C ALA A 43 -9.17 -4.92 7.38
N ALA A 44 -10.35 -5.20 7.96
CA ALA A 44 -10.93 -6.55 7.97
C ALA A 44 -11.19 -7.08 6.55
N ILE A 45 -11.67 -6.23 5.64
CA ILE A 45 -11.84 -6.57 4.22
C ILE A 45 -10.50 -6.94 3.58
N PHE A 46 -9.43 -6.18 3.86
CA PHE A 46 -8.10 -6.46 3.33
C PHE A 46 -7.57 -7.81 3.85
N VAL A 47 -7.75 -8.11 5.14
CA VAL A 47 -7.34 -9.39 5.73
C VAL A 47 -8.11 -10.56 5.09
N CYS A 48 -9.43 -10.43 4.92
CA CYS A 48 -10.22 -11.45 4.21
C CYS A 48 -9.74 -11.65 2.78
N SER A 49 -9.50 -10.56 2.05
CA SER A 49 -8.99 -10.61 0.67
C SER A 49 -7.62 -11.28 0.58
N ALA A 50 -6.73 -11.03 1.55
CA ALA A 50 -5.44 -11.69 1.63
C ALA A 50 -5.60 -13.19 1.89
N ARG A 51 -6.45 -13.61 2.83
CA ARG A 51 -6.72 -15.02 3.13
C ARG A 51 -7.31 -15.78 1.92
N ASP A 52 -8.21 -15.16 1.18
CA ASP A 52 -8.82 -15.75 -0.02
C ASP A 52 -7.77 -15.94 -1.12
N TYR A 53 -6.89 -14.95 -1.31
CA TYR A 53 -5.76 -15.08 -2.23
C TYR A 53 -4.84 -16.25 -1.86
N GLN A 54 -4.53 -16.41 -0.57
CA GLN A 54 -3.67 -17.48 -0.08
C GLN A 54 -4.30 -18.86 -0.23
N SER A 55 -5.61 -18.97 -0.02
CA SER A 55 -6.34 -20.23 -0.15
C SER A 55 -6.41 -20.71 -1.61
N THR A 56 -6.29 -19.80 -2.57
CA THR A 56 -6.36 -20.08 -4.01
C THR A 56 -4.99 -20.20 -4.69
N HIS A 57 -3.94 -19.62 -4.09
CA HIS A 57 -2.59 -19.60 -4.65
C HIS A 57 -1.63 -20.40 -3.77
N ASN A 58 -1.30 -21.61 -4.24
CA ASN A 58 -0.55 -22.62 -3.48
C ASN A 58 0.97 -22.34 -3.41
N GLY A 59 1.35 -21.15 -2.93
CA GLY A 59 2.70 -20.85 -2.45
C GLY A 59 3.84 -21.02 -3.46
N TYR A 60 3.59 -20.95 -4.76
CA TYR A 60 4.70 -21.00 -5.72
C TYR A 60 5.59 -19.77 -5.50
N PRO A 61 6.90 -19.96 -5.26
CA PRO A 61 7.80 -18.87 -4.97
C PRO A 61 7.92 -17.98 -6.20
N THR A 62 7.36 -16.78 -6.11
CA THR A 62 7.64 -15.70 -7.06
C THR A 62 8.50 -14.66 -6.35
N GLU A 63 9.49 -14.11 -7.05
CA GLU A 63 10.26 -12.96 -6.56
C GLU A 63 9.41 -11.67 -6.49
N THR A 64 8.16 -11.75 -6.92
CA THR A 64 7.23 -10.63 -7.03
C THR A 64 6.50 -10.35 -5.71
N ALA A 65 6.01 -9.12 -5.58
CA ALA A 65 5.18 -8.72 -4.45
C ALA A 65 3.94 -9.63 -4.34
N PRO A 66 3.55 -10.08 -3.12
CA PRO A 66 2.32 -10.85 -2.95
C PRO A 66 1.12 -10.07 -3.48
N SER A 67 0.26 -10.67 -4.29
CA SER A 67 -0.81 -9.88 -4.95
C SER A 67 -1.76 -9.21 -3.96
N TRP A 68 -1.91 -9.76 -2.75
CA TRP A 68 -2.73 -9.16 -1.71
C TRP A 68 -2.19 -7.79 -1.25
N VAL A 69 -0.90 -7.49 -1.45
CA VAL A 69 -0.34 -6.15 -1.17
C VAL A 69 -0.86 -5.08 -2.12
N ASN A 70 -1.50 -5.45 -3.23
CA ASN A 70 -2.06 -4.53 -4.23
C ASN A 70 -3.09 -3.58 -3.62
N VAL A 71 -3.77 -3.96 -2.53
CA VAL A 71 -4.68 -3.07 -1.79
C VAL A 71 -3.97 -1.81 -1.30
N SER A 72 -2.67 -1.90 -0.99
CA SER A 72 -1.85 -0.74 -0.57
C SER A 72 -1.51 0.21 -1.72
N TYR A 73 -1.72 -0.18 -2.98
CA TYR A 73 -1.42 0.64 -4.16
C TYR A 73 -2.63 1.38 -4.72
N VAL A 74 -3.85 1.12 -4.22
CA VAL A 74 -5.10 1.71 -4.73
C VAL A 74 -5.17 3.23 -4.51
N CYS A 75 -5.04 3.69 -3.26
CA CYS A 75 -5.00 5.11 -2.94
C CYS A 75 -4.24 5.38 -1.64
N ARG A 76 -4.00 6.66 -1.32
CA ARG A 76 -3.28 7.08 -0.10
C ARG A 76 -3.96 6.57 1.18
N HIS A 77 -5.29 6.60 1.24
CA HIS A 77 -6.04 6.11 2.39
C HIS A 77 -5.88 4.59 2.57
N TRP A 78 -6.10 3.80 1.52
CA TRP A 78 -5.94 2.34 1.56
C TRP A 78 -4.51 1.93 1.91
N ARG A 79 -3.51 2.64 1.36
CA ARG A 79 -2.11 2.45 1.73
C ARG A 79 -1.90 2.61 3.23
N ASN A 80 -2.41 3.71 3.81
CA ASN A 80 -2.25 3.98 5.24
C ASN A 80 -2.91 2.87 6.09
N VAL A 81 -4.13 2.47 5.75
CA VAL A 81 -4.84 1.40 6.46
C VAL A 81 -4.10 0.05 6.34
N ALA A 82 -3.71 -0.34 5.13
CA ALA A 82 -3.02 -1.60 4.88
C ALA A 82 -1.67 -1.66 5.62
N LEU A 83 -0.84 -0.62 5.53
CA LEU A 83 0.47 -0.59 6.19
C LEU A 83 0.39 -0.59 7.72
N ASN A 84 -0.72 -0.10 8.31
CA ASN A 84 -0.93 -0.08 9.75
C ASN A 84 -1.66 -1.32 10.30
N CYS A 85 -2.21 -2.18 9.44
CA CYS A 85 -2.90 -3.40 9.84
C CYS A 85 -1.91 -4.55 10.02
N ALA A 86 -1.41 -4.76 11.25
CA ALA A 86 -0.39 -5.79 11.53
C ALA A 86 -0.82 -7.21 11.13
N THR A 87 -2.09 -7.57 11.35
CA THR A 87 -2.68 -8.87 10.98
C THR A 87 -2.55 -9.18 9.49
N LEU A 88 -2.65 -8.15 8.63
CA LEU A 88 -2.48 -8.29 7.19
C LEU A 88 -1.07 -8.78 6.81
N TRP A 89 -0.05 -8.37 7.58
CA TRP A 89 1.36 -8.73 7.35
C TRP A 89 1.83 -9.95 8.16
N SER A 90 0.96 -10.56 8.96
CA SER A 90 1.32 -11.67 9.85
C SER A 90 1.46 -13.01 9.12
N HIS A 91 0.97 -13.09 7.89
CA HIS A 91 1.11 -14.28 7.06
C HIS A 91 2.45 -14.22 6.31
N LEU A 92 3.43 -14.97 6.84
CA LEU A 92 4.78 -15.01 6.29
C LEU A 92 4.84 -15.96 5.09
N PHE A 93 5.19 -15.43 3.92
CA PHE A 93 5.61 -16.23 2.77
C PHE A 93 7.13 -16.14 2.67
N ILE A 94 7.81 -17.21 3.09
CA ILE A 94 9.28 -17.30 3.10
C ILE A 94 9.78 -17.68 1.69
N THR A 95 9.49 -16.84 0.71
CA THR A 95 9.87 -17.08 -0.70
C THR A 95 10.84 -16.03 -1.22
N SER A 96 10.92 -14.88 -0.56
CA SER A 96 11.87 -13.81 -0.88
C SER A 96 12.44 -13.21 0.42
N PRO A 97 13.77 -13.13 0.59
CA PRO A 97 14.37 -12.54 1.78
C PRO A 97 13.88 -11.12 2.04
N ARG A 98 13.82 -10.30 0.98
CA ARG A 98 13.32 -8.92 1.04
C ARG A 98 11.88 -8.84 1.56
N TRP A 99 10.99 -9.69 1.05
CA TRP A 99 9.59 -9.67 1.50
C TRP A 99 9.42 -10.30 2.88
N THR A 100 10.25 -11.28 3.23
CA THR A 100 10.26 -11.88 4.57
C THR A 100 10.62 -10.83 5.62
N GLU A 101 11.69 -10.06 5.39
CA GLU A 101 12.08 -8.94 6.26
C GLU A 101 10.96 -7.92 6.41
N GLU A 102 10.34 -7.55 5.31
CA GLU A 102 9.26 -6.57 5.29
C GLU A 102 7.99 -7.05 6.02
N LEU A 103 7.61 -8.31 5.82
CA LEU A 103 6.48 -8.92 6.54
C LEU A 103 6.76 -8.98 8.04
N LEU A 104 7.97 -9.41 8.43
CA LEU A 104 8.39 -9.43 9.83
C LEU A 104 8.33 -8.03 10.44
N ALA A 105 8.89 -7.01 9.77
CA ALA A 105 8.91 -5.64 10.25
C ALA A 105 7.49 -5.07 10.46
N ARG A 106 6.53 -5.43 9.59
CA ARG A 106 5.16 -4.89 9.64
C ARG A 106 4.18 -5.71 10.47
N SER A 107 4.48 -6.99 10.72
CA SER A 107 3.63 -7.87 11.53
C SER A 107 3.57 -7.48 13.01
N LYS A 108 4.55 -6.72 13.54
CA LYS A 108 4.59 -6.19 14.91
C LYS A 108 4.24 -7.22 16.01
N GLN A 109 4.58 -8.50 15.83
CA GLN A 109 4.16 -9.59 16.74
C GLN A 109 2.64 -9.67 16.95
N SER A 110 1.84 -9.32 15.94
CA SER A 110 0.40 -9.51 15.98
C SER A 110 0.08 -10.97 16.29
N SER A 111 -0.76 -11.19 17.29
CA SER A 111 -1.33 -12.51 17.55
C SER A 111 -2.20 -12.90 16.35
N LEU A 112 -2.02 -14.13 15.85
CA LEU A 112 -2.82 -14.73 14.77
C LEU A 112 -4.23 -15.05 15.26
#